data_AF-A0A930AJX0-F1
#
_entry.id   AF-A0A930AJX0-F1
#
_cell.length_a   1.000
_cell.length_b   1.000
_cell.length_c   1.000
_cell.angle_alpha   90.00
_cell.angle_beta   90.00
_cell.angle_gamma   90.00
#
_symmetry.space_group_name_H-M   'P 1'
#
loop_
_entity.id
_entity.type
_entity.pdbx_description
1 polymer ?
#
loop_
_entity_poly.entity_id
_entity_poly.type
_entity_poly.pdbx_seq_one_letter_code
_entity_poly.pdbx_strand_id
1 'polypeptide(L)'
;MKNTNANEVLGKLKGEGNVDKTLVGKGSFSKSGFADLTTALVNDTGFKVKSVDKDGKTVETSISELIRSDLKKTVEMAKYPQKSESDILNTCEISAKGLAEAIPHIVLAQIQAGRKFDLPTQTDMVGSIYLAKNPGKTKTVQVRDIKTKETLGTTTITSKDSIQVRAKSPVPKNLQTKVRKDLNGNVVK
;
A
#
# COMPACT_ATOMS: atom_id res chain seq x y z
N MET A 1 18.64 -5.83 -23.97
CA MET A 1 18.13 -6.20 -22.62
C MET A 1 16.81 -5.47 -22.41
N LYS A 2 15.76 -6.16 -21.96
CA LYS A 2 14.42 -5.55 -21.83
C LYS A 2 14.45 -4.61 -20.63
N ASN A 3 14.42 -3.29 -20.87
CA ASN A 3 13.97 -2.35 -19.86
C ASN A 3 12.56 -2.79 -19.45
N THR A 4 12.40 -3.28 -18.23
CA THR A 4 11.10 -3.68 -17.71
C THR A 4 10.30 -2.41 -17.47
N ASN A 5 9.48 -2.02 -18.45
CA ASN A 5 8.67 -0.81 -18.41
C ASN A 5 7.59 -0.96 -17.32
N ALA A 6 7.56 -0.05 -16.36
CA ALA A 6 6.62 -0.08 -15.25
C ALA A 6 5.16 0.00 -15.74
N ASN A 7 4.89 0.76 -16.80
CA ASN A 7 3.56 0.87 -17.40
C ASN A 7 3.12 -0.43 -18.07
N GLU A 8 4.04 -1.21 -18.66
CA GLU A 8 3.72 -2.52 -19.23
C GLU A 8 3.30 -3.50 -18.13
N VAL A 9 4.06 -3.55 -17.03
CA VAL A 9 3.75 -4.42 -15.89
C VAL A 9 2.44 -4.00 -15.21
N LEU A 10 2.24 -2.70 -15.00
CA LEU A 10 0.99 -2.15 -14.49
C LEU A 10 -0.19 -2.44 -15.43
N GLY A 11 0.01 -2.39 -16.75
CA GLY A 11 -0.99 -2.76 -17.76
C GLY A 11 -1.40 -4.22 -17.65
N LYS A 12 -0.45 -5.14 -17.40
CA LYS A 12 -0.77 -6.55 -17.15
C LYS A 12 -1.55 -6.76 -15.85
N LEU A 13 -1.26 -5.98 -14.81
CA LEU A 13 -1.93 -6.08 -13.50
C LEU A 13 -3.32 -5.44 -13.48
N LYS A 14 -3.51 -4.30 -14.17
CA LYS A 14 -4.73 -3.51 -14.18
C LYS A 14 -5.62 -3.72 -15.42
N GLY A 15 -5.10 -4.37 -16.45
CA GLY A 15 -5.67 -4.38 -17.80
C GLY A 15 -5.21 -3.18 -18.63
N GLU A 16 -5.08 -3.39 -19.95
CA GLU A 16 -4.68 -2.35 -20.90
C GLU A 16 -5.63 -1.13 -20.83
N GLY A 17 -5.07 0.08 -20.94
CA GLY A 17 -5.83 1.33 -20.84
C GLY A 17 -6.22 1.79 -19.43
N ASN A 18 -5.89 1.01 -18.39
CA ASN A 18 -6.20 1.36 -16.99
C ASN A 18 -4.95 1.73 -16.14
N VAL A 19 -3.77 1.85 -16.77
CA VAL A 19 -2.49 2.05 -16.08
C VAL A 19 -2.52 3.25 -15.14
N ASP A 20 -3.07 4.37 -15.60
CA ASP A 20 -3.16 5.64 -14.86
C ASP A 20 -4.36 5.74 -13.91
N LYS A 21 -5.24 4.73 -13.89
CA LYS A 21 -6.45 4.76 -13.06
C LYS A 21 -6.21 4.09 -11.71
N THR A 22 -6.84 4.64 -10.68
CA THR A 22 -7.05 3.95 -9.41
C THR A 22 -8.19 2.95 -9.60
N LEU A 23 -7.88 1.66 -9.57
CA LEU A 23 -8.90 0.61 -9.67
C LEU A 23 -9.51 0.32 -8.30
N VAL A 24 -10.83 0.17 -8.27
CA VAL A 24 -11.60 -0.26 -7.09
C VAL A 24 -12.00 -1.72 -7.24
N GLY A 25 -11.60 -2.58 -6.30
CA GLY A 25 -11.88 -4.02 -6.38
C GLY A 25 -11.03 -4.85 -5.42
N LYS A 26 -11.35 -6.14 -5.30
CA LYS A 26 -10.63 -7.11 -4.44
C LYS A 26 -9.85 -8.11 -5.29
N GLY A 27 -8.92 -7.61 -6.10
CA GLY A 27 -7.93 -8.49 -6.74
C GLY A 27 -7.08 -9.20 -5.66
N SER A 28 -6.80 -10.48 -5.85
CA SER A 28 -5.93 -11.22 -4.94
C SER A 28 -4.47 -10.78 -5.09
N PHE A 29 -3.73 -10.70 -3.98
CA PHE A 29 -2.29 -10.41 -4.00
C PHE A 29 -1.52 -11.58 -4.66
N SER A 30 -0.55 -11.26 -5.52
CA SER A 30 0.36 -12.20 -6.15
C SER A 30 1.81 -11.87 -5.80
N LYS A 31 2.54 -12.81 -5.17
CA LYS A 31 3.95 -12.62 -4.80
C LYS A 31 4.83 -12.38 -6.02
N SER A 32 4.64 -13.16 -7.10
CA SER A 32 5.38 -12.98 -8.36
C SER A 32 5.03 -11.65 -9.01
N GLY A 33 3.75 -11.32 -9.12
CA GLY A 33 3.32 -10.05 -9.71
C GLY A 33 3.84 -8.83 -8.95
N PHE A 34 3.92 -8.91 -7.62
CA PHE A 34 4.52 -7.86 -6.79
C PHE A 34 6.04 -7.75 -6.98
N ALA A 35 6.75 -8.87 -7.15
CA ALA A 35 8.18 -8.88 -7.44
C ALA A 35 8.50 -8.29 -8.82
N ASP A 36 7.69 -8.63 -9.83
CA ASP A 36 7.81 -8.07 -11.18
C ASP A 36 7.56 -6.57 -11.17
N LEU A 37 6.51 -6.12 -10.47
CA LEU A 37 6.21 -4.69 -10.31
C LEU A 37 7.34 -3.96 -9.58
N THR A 38 7.83 -4.49 -8.47
CA THR A 38 8.93 -3.87 -7.70
C THR A 38 10.18 -3.76 -8.56
N THR A 39 10.53 -4.80 -9.31
CA THR A 39 11.69 -4.81 -10.22
C THR A 39 11.52 -3.77 -11.34
N ALA A 40 10.31 -3.65 -11.90
CA ALA A 40 10.03 -2.62 -12.91
C ALA A 40 10.17 -1.21 -12.34
N LEU A 41 9.57 -0.93 -11.17
CA LEU A 41 9.59 0.40 -10.55
C LEU A 41 11.00 0.86 -10.13
N VAL A 42 11.86 -0.07 -9.72
CA VAL A 42 13.25 0.25 -9.35
C VAL A 42 14.12 0.51 -10.58
N ASN A 43 13.80 -0.10 -11.73
CA ASN A 43 14.63 -0.01 -12.94
C ASN A 43 14.12 0.98 -13.99
N ASP A 44 12.84 1.33 -13.97
CA ASP A 44 12.25 2.32 -14.86
C ASP A 44 12.53 3.74 -14.35
N THR A 45 13.57 4.37 -14.89
CA THR A 45 14.01 5.72 -14.52
C THR A 45 13.05 6.82 -14.99
N GLY A 46 12.18 6.53 -15.96
CA GLY A 46 11.20 7.48 -16.48
C GLY A 46 9.88 7.45 -15.71
N PHE A 47 9.60 6.38 -14.97
CA PHE A 47 8.35 6.23 -14.25
C PHE A 47 8.33 7.05 -12.95
N LYS A 48 7.25 7.81 -12.76
CA LYS A 48 7.01 8.62 -11.56
C LYS A 48 5.63 8.36 -10.99
N VAL A 49 5.56 8.24 -9.67
CA VAL A 49 4.31 8.15 -8.93
C VAL A 49 3.90 9.54 -8.47
N LYS A 50 2.65 9.93 -8.74
CA LYS A 50 2.07 11.17 -8.22
C LYS A 50 1.55 10.93 -6.81
N SER A 51 1.71 11.93 -5.96
CA SER A 51 1.15 12.01 -4.61
C SER A 51 0.87 13.48 -4.27
N VAL A 52 0.29 13.72 -3.10
CA VAL A 52 -0.02 15.06 -2.59
C VAL A 52 0.70 15.25 -1.26
N ASP A 53 1.38 16.39 -1.12
CA ASP A 53 2.06 16.75 0.12
C ASP A 53 1.11 17.31 1.20
N LYS A 54 1.68 17.75 2.32
CA LYS A 54 0.91 18.30 3.45
C LYS A 54 0.21 19.62 3.10
N ASP A 55 0.70 20.33 2.08
CA ASP A 55 0.19 21.63 1.63
C ASP A 55 -0.82 21.48 0.48
N GLY A 56 -1.09 20.25 0.04
CA GLY A 56 -2.03 19.96 -1.04
C GLY A 56 -1.42 20.06 -2.44
N LYS A 57 -0.09 20.20 -2.56
CA LYS A 57 0.59 20.26 -3.85
C LYS A 57 0.91 18.87 -4.37
N THR A 58 0.81 18.69 -5.68
CA THR A 58 1.21 17.45 -6.34
C THR A 58 2.72 17.30 -6.29
N VAL A 59 3.18 16.14 -5.82
CA VAL A 59 4.59 15.73 -5.79
C VAL A 59 4.75 14.49 -6.65
N GLU A 60 5.76 14.52 -7.52
CA GLU A 60 6.16 13.37 -8.32
C GLU A 60 7.37 12.69 -7.69
N THR A 61 7.27 11.38 -7.47
CA THR A 61 8.32 10.58 -6.83
C THR A 61 8.80 9.50 -7.78
N SER A 62 10.10 9.47 -8.06
CA SER A 62 10.75 8.38 -8.79
C SER A 62 11.26 7.33 -7.81
N ILE A 63 10.70 6.11 -7.89
CA ILE A 63 11.14 5.00 -7.04
C ILE A 63 12.57 4.58 -7.43
N SER A 64 12.89 4.60 -8.72
CA SER A 64 14.24 4.31 -9.21
C SER A 64 15.29 5.25 -8.62
N GLU A 65 15.01 6.56 -8.61
CA GLU A 65 15.93 7.56 -8.05
C GLU A 65 16.12 7.38 -6.53
N LEU A 66 15.05 7.12 -5.78
CA LEU A 66 15.13 6.89 -4.34
C LEU A 66 16.01 5.69 -4.00
N ILE A 67 15.74 4.54 -4.62
CA ILE A 67 16.51 3.31 -4.36
C ILE A 67 17.97 3.46 -4.81
N ARG A 68 18.22 4.04 -5.99
CA ARG A 68 19.59 4.28 -6.48
C ARG A 68 20.35 5.23 -5.57
N SER A 69 19.70 6.28 -5.06
CA SER A 69 20.30 7.20 -4.08
C SER A 69 20.74 6.47 -2.81
N ASP A 70 19.91 5.59 -2.26
CA ASP A 70 20.25 4.82 -1.06
C ASP A 70 21.40 3.82 -1.30
N LEU A 71 21.42 3.17 -2.48
CA LEU A 71 22.54 2.32 -2.87
C LEU A 71 23.84 3.12 -3.01
N LYS A 72 23.81 4.30 -3.64
CA LYS A 72 24.98 5.19 -3.74
C LYS A 72 25.51 5.61 -2.38
N LYS A 73 24.62 5.98 -1.45
CA LYS A 73 25.02 6.30 -0.06
C LYS A 73 25.65 5.11 0.65
N THR A 74 25.10 3.90 0.47
CA THR A 74 25.65 2.67 1.06
C THR A 74 27.08 2.42 0.57
N VAL A 75 27.30 2.62 -0.72
CA VAL A 75 28.59 2.53 -1.41
C VAL A 75 29.56 3.59 -0.86
N GLU A 76 29.16 4.87 -0.81
CA GLU A 76 29.95 5.95 -0.20
C GLU A 76 30.36 5.63 1.26
N MET A 77 29.42 5.12 2.07
CA MET A 77 29.67 4.71 3.45
C MET A 77 30.63 3.52 3.56
N ALA A 78 30.57 2.59 2.61
CA ALA A 78 31.49 1.45 2.54
C ALA A 78 32.92 1.87 2.12
N LYS A 79 33.15 3.14 1.79
CA LYS A 79 34.41 3.67 1.23
C LYS A 79 34.87 2.93 -0.03
N TYR A 80 33.91 2.35 -0.72
CA TYR A 80 34.05 1.58 -1.95
C TYR A 80 32.97 2.10 -2.89
N PRO A 81 33.23 2.48 -4.14
CA PRO A 81 34.50 2.69 -4.83
C PRO A 81 34.82 4.18 -5.08
N GLN A 82 35.86 4.45 -5.89
CA GLN A 82 36.09 5.78 -6.46
C GLN A 82 34.86 6.27 -7.23
N LYS A 83 34.61 7.59 -7.23
CA LYS A 83 33.41 8.26 -7.75
C LYS A 83 32.88 7.70 -9.09
N SER A 84 33.78 7.32 -10.00
CA SER A 84 33.50 6.73 -11.33
C SER A 84 32.77 5.39 -11.30
N GLU A 85 33.00 4.55 -10.30
CA GLU A 85 32.39 3.23 -10.20
C GLU A 85 31.03 3.29 -9.50
N SER A 86 30.77 4.31 -8.66
CA SER A 86 29.44 4.56 -8.08
C SER A 86 28.42 4.98 -9.14
N ASP A 87 28.88 5.58 -10.23
CA ASP A 87 28.04 5.99 -11.36
C ASP A 87 27.52 4.81 -12.18
N ILE A 88 28.08 3.59 -11.99
CA ILE A 88 27.51 2.38 -12.59
C ILE A 88 26.08 2.13 -12.08
N LEU A 89 25.75 2.60 -10.87
CA LEU A 89 24.41 2.53 -10.31
C LEU A 89 23.41 3.44 -11.03
N ASN A 90 23.82 4.27 -11.99
CA ASN A 90 22.89 5.00 -12.86
C ASN A 90 22.44 4.16 -14.06
N THR A 91 23.28 3.22 -14.50
CA THR A 91 23.09 2.49 -15.76
C THR A 91 22.84 1.00 -15.55
N CYS A 92 23.15 0.46 -14.36
CA CYS A 92 22.92 -0.95 -14.06
C CYS A 92 21.45 -1.26 -13.79
N GLU A 93 21.09 -2.52 -14.06
CA GLU A 93 19.85 -3.09 -13.57
C GLU A 93 20.00 -3.50 -12.11
N ILE A 94 19.08 -3.04 -11.27
CA ILE A 94 19.01 -3.39 -9.86
C ILE A 94 18.15 -4.64 -9.70
N SER A 95 18.72 -5.67 -9.09
CA SER A 95 17.97 -6.83 -8.64
C SER A 95 17.11 -6.45 -7.42
N ALA A 96 15.79 -6.46 -7.59
CA ALA A 96 14.84 -6.05 -6.55
C ALA A 96 14.05 -7.22 -5.93
N LYS A 97 14.41 -8.48 -6.22
CA LYS A 97 13.69 -9.66 -5.69
C LYS A 97 13.69 -9.71 -4.16
N GLY A 98 14.86 -9.50 -3.55
CA GLY A 98 14.98 -9.46 -2.09
C GLY A 98 14.22 -8.28 -1.48
N LEU A 99 14.21 -7.13 -2.15
CA LEU A 99 13.43 -5.96 -1.71
C LEU A 99 11.92 -6.27 -1.72
N ALA A 100 11.42 -6.88 -2.80
CA ALA A 100 10.01 -7.26 -2.92
C ALA A 100 9.58 -8.26 -1.83
N GLU A 101 10.47 -9.19 -1.46
CA GLU A 101 10.23 -10.13 -0.37
C GLU A 101 10.28 -9.46 1.01
N ALA A 102 11.18 -8.49 1.21
CA ALA A 102 11.34 -7.79 2.48
C ALA A 102 10.20 -6.81 2.80
N ILE A 103 9.63 -6.13 1.79
CA ILE A 103 8.61 -5.07 1.99
C ILE A 103 7.45 -5.51 2.89
N PRO A 104 6.76 -6.66 2.65
CA PRO A 104 5.67 -7.10 3.53
C PRO A 104 6.10 -7.31 4.99
N HIS A 105 7.32 -7.81 5.21
CA HIS A 105 7.87 -8.00 6.57
C HIS A 105 8.19 -6.68 7.25
N ILE A 106 8.75 -5.71 6.51
CA ILE A 106 9.02 -4.36 7.02
C ILE A 106 7.71 -3.67 7.43
N VAL A 107 6.68 -3.74 6.59
CA VAL A 107 5.35 -3.19 6.90
C VAL A 107 4.76 -3.86 8.14
N LEU A 108 4.83 -5.19 8.24
CA LEU A 108 4.34 -5.92 9.41
C LEU A 108 5.08 -5.52 10.70
N ALA A 109 6.40 -5.43 10.66
CA ALA A 109 7.22 -5.03 11.81
C ALA A 109 6.85 -3.60 12.29
N GLN A 110 6.68 -2.66 11.35
CA GLN A 110 6.24 -1.29 11.67
C GLN A 110 4.90 -1.27 12.40
N ILE A 111 3.90 -2.03 11.93
CA ILE A 111 2.57 -2.03 12.55
C ILE A 111 2.53 -2.84 13.86
N GLN A 112 3.39 -3.85 14.01
CA GLN A 112 3.59 -4.57 15.26
C GLN A 112 4.22 -3.70 16.34
N ALA A 113 5.01 -2.68 15.97
CA ALA A 113 5.54 -1.69 16.91
C ALA A 113 4.48 -0.69 17.43
N GLY A 114 3.18 -0.94 17.17
CA GLY A 114 2.07 -0.08 17.60
C GLY A 114 1.91 1.19 16.76
N ARG A 115 2.66 1.32 15.66
CA ARG A 115 2.57 2.45 14.73
C ARG A 115 1.64 2.11 13.57
N LYS A 116 1.18 3.14 12.86
CA LYS A 116 0.46 2.94 11.59
C LYS A 116 1.47 2.93 10.45
N PHE A 117 1.11 2.25 9.37
CA PHE A 117 1.77 2.39 8.08
C PHE A 117 0.89 3.27 7.18
N ASP A 118 1.33 4.50 6.93
CA ASP A 118 0.60 5.47 6.10
C ASP A 118 0.95 5.27 4.63
N LEU A 119 -0.07 5.28 3.77
CA LEU A 119 0.11 5.29 2.33
C LEU A 119 0.33 6.73 1.85
N PRO A 120 1.10 6.95 0.76
CA PRO A 120 1.21 8.27 0.14
C PRO A 120 -0.17 8.85 -0.16
N THR A 121 -0.39 10.11 0.23
CA THR A 121 -1.68 10.78 0.01
C THR A 121 -1.87 11.04 -1.48
N GLN A 122 -3.09 10.82 -1.96
CA GLN A 122 -3.55 11.12 -3.31
C GLN A 122 -4.62 12.20 -3.26
N THR A 123 -4.94 12.80 -4.40
CA THR A 123 -5.98 13.83 -4.51
C THR A 123 -7.37 13.30 -4.11
N ASP A 124 -7.61 12.02 -4.32
CA ASP A 124 -8.87 11.30 -4.13
C ASP A 124 -8.81 10.25 -3.01
N MET A 125 -7.64 9.99 -2.41
CA MET A 125 -7.46 8.93 -1.42
C MET A 125 -6.42 9.27 -0.35
N VAL A 126 -6.76 9.02 0.92
CA VAL A 126 -5.81 8.96 2.04
C VAL A 126 -6.02 7.63 2.74
N GLY A 127 -4.96 6.88 3.06
CA GLY A 127 -5.10 5.55 3.66
C GLY A 127 -3.98 5.21 4.64
N SER A 128 -4.30 4.38 5.64
CA SER A 128 -3.34 3.84 6.60
C SER A 128 -3.72 2.42 7.02
N ILE A 129 -2.73 1.60 7.33
CA ILE A 129 -2.88 0.22 7.82
C ILE A 129 -2.33 0.14 9.25
N TYR A 130 -3.06 -0.54 10.15
CA TYR A 130 -2.69 -0.64 11.57
C TYR A 130 -3.28 -1.89 12.24
N LEU A 131 -2.75 -2.24 13.41
CA LEU A 131 -3.27 -3.35 14.22
C LEU A 131 -4.29 -2.86 15.25
N ALA A 132 -5.30 -3.67 15.51
CA ALA A 132 -6.28 -3.46 16.56
C ALA A 132 -6.55 -4.76 17.32
N LYS A 133 -6.85 -4.63 18.61
CA LYS A 133 -7.36 -5.77 19.40
C LYS A 133 -8.71 -6.21 18.85
N ASN A 134 -8.89 -7.51 18.72
CA ASN A 134 -10.13 -8.15 18.35
C ASN A 134 -10.50 -9.16 19.44
N PRO A 135 -11.26 -8.72 20.46
CA PRO A 135 -11.69 -9.59 21.55
C PRO A 135 -12.45 -10.80 21.03
N GLY A 136 -12.28 -11.92 21.72
CA GLY A 136 -13.02 -13.13 21.50
C GLY A 136 -14.53 -12.91 21.62
N LYS A 137 -15.30 -13.69 20.87
CA LYS A 137 -16.76 -13.63 20.89
C LYS A 137 -17.35 -14.99 20.62
N THR A 138 -18.47 -15.25 21.29
CA THR A 138 -19.30 -16.42 21.05
C THR A 138 -20.44 -16.02 20.14
N LYS A 139 -20.64 -16.74 19.05
CA LYS A 139 -21.83 -16.57 18.20
C LYS A 139 -22.53 -17.91 18.01
N THR A 140 -23.84 -17.91 18.13
CA THR A 140 -24.69 -19.06 17.83
C THR A 140 -25.20 -18.91 16.41
N VAL A 141 -24.97 -19.93 15.57
CA VAL A 141 -25.42 -19.98 14.18
C VAL A 141 -26.46 -21.09 14.06
N GLN A 142 -27.59 -20.80 13.43
CA GLN A 142 -28.59 -21.83 13.13
C GLN A 142 -28.03 -22.78 12.06
N VAL A 143 -28.10 -24.08 12.34
CA VAL A 143 -27.87 -25.13 11.34
C VAL A 143 -29.19 -25.36 10.65
N ARG A 144 -29.21 -25.21 9.33
CA ARG A 144 -30.39 -25.45 8.50
C ARG A 144 -30.13 -26.58 7.53
N ASP A 145 -31.15 -27.37 7.26
CA ASP A 145 -31.11 -28.35 6.18
C ASP A 145 -30.95 -27.62 4.83
N ILE A 146 -30.04 -28.08 3.99
CA ILE A 146 -29.72 -27.43 2.70
C ILE A 146 -30.91 -27.52 1.71
N LYS A 147 -31.74 -28.56 1.82
CA LYS A 147 -32.86 -28.84 0.92
C LYS A 147 -34.18 -28.29 1.45
N THR A 148 -34.50 -28.52 2.73
CA THR A 148 -35.79 -28.09 3.31
C THR A 148 -35.74 -26.71 3.96
N LYS A 149 -34.54 -26.17 4.21
CA LYS A 149 -34.30 -24.92 4.96
C LYS A 149 -34.85 -24.92 6.39
N GLU A 150 -35.34 -26.05 6.88
CA GLU A 150 -35.75 -26.22 8.27
C GLU A 150 -34.55 -26.12 9.19
N THR A 151 -34.76 -25.56 10.38
CA THR A 151 -33.69 -25.41 11.37
C THR A 151 -33.49 -26.74 12.07
N LEU A 152 -32.34 -27.37 11.84
CA LEU A 152 -31.93 -28.65 12.41
C LEU A 152 -31.31 -28.50 13.82
N GLY A 153 -30.91 -27.29 14.19
CA GLY A 153 -30.35 -26.98 15.51
C GLY A 153 -29.47 -25.74 15.49
N THR A 154 -28.57 -25.64 16.46
CA THR A 154 -27.63 -24.50 16.57
C THR A 154 -26.21 -24.97 16.78
N THR A 155 -25.25 -24.33 16.10
CA THR A 155 -23.82 -24.47 16.35
C THR A 155 -23.31 -23.23 17.07
N THR A 156 -22.57 -23.44 18.15
CA THR A 156 -21.89 -22.37 18.88
C THR A 156 -20.45 -22.26 18.39
N ILE A 157 -20.05 -21.07 17.94
CA ILE A 157 -18.67 -20.76 17.53
C ILE A 157 -18.07 -19.80 18.56
N THR A 158 -17.08 -20.30 19.29
CA THR A 158 -16.32 -19.51 20.27
C THR A 158 -14.99 -19.08 19.65
N SER A 159 -14.81 -17.78 19.41
CA SER A 159 -13.54 -17.21 18.95
C SER A 159 -12.74 -16.69 20.14
N LYS A 160 -11.43 -16.94 20.16
CA LYS A 160 -10.49 -16.37 21.15
C LYS A 160 -10.05 -14.97 20.76
N ASP A 161 -9.46 -14.25 21.72
CA ASP A 161 -8.79 -12.98 21.49
C ASP A 161 -7.75 -13.10 20.36
N SER A 162 -7.71 -12.09 19.52
CA SER A 162 -6.80 -12.03 18.37
C SER A 162 -6.41 -10.59 18.06
N ILE A 163 -5.40 -10.44 17.22
CA ILE A 163 -5.04 -9.16 16.62
C ILE A 163 -5.63 -9.13 15.22
N GLN A 164 -6.30 -8.02 14.90
CA GLN A 164 -6.86 -7.78 13.58
C GLN A 164 -6.08 -6.67 12.88
N VAL A 165 -5.74 -6.89 11.60
CA VAL A 165 -5.29 -5.81 10.71
C VAL A 165 -6.52 -4.99 10.30
N ARG A 166 -6.45 -3.68 10.49
CA ARG A 166 -7.46 -2.71 10.07
C ARG A 166 -6.86 -1.70 9.10
N ALA A 167 -7.72 -1.19 8.23
CA ALA A 167 -7.41 -0.06 7.37
C ALA A 167 -8.27 1.15 7.79
N LYS A 168 -7.70 2.34 7.74
CA LYS A 168 -8.42 3.61 7.90
C LYS A 168 -8.18 4.46 6.66
N SER A 169 -9.27 4.81 5.98
CA SER A 169 -9.26 5.65 4.78
C SER A 169 -10.35 6.72 4.90
N PRO A 170 -10.06 7.88 5.54
CA PRO A 170 -11.01 8.98 5.59
C PRO A 170 -11.08 9.69 4.23
N VAL A 171 -12.20 10.36 3.96
CA VAL A 171 -12.30 11.26 2.80
C VAL A 171 -11.19 12.32 2.89
N PRO A 172 -10.40 12.58 1.84
CA PRO A 172 -9.41 13.64 1.82
C PRO A 172 -9.99 15.01 2.22
N LYS A 173 -9.23 15.83 2.96
CA LYS A 173 -9.73 17.11 3.52
C LYS A 173 -10.18 18.10 2.43
N ASN A 174 -9.50 18.11 1.30
CA ASN A 174 -9.84 18.91 0.11
C ASN A 174 -11.21 18.54 -0.49
N LEU A 175 -11.74 17.35 -0.18
CA LEU A 175 -13.05 16.88 -0.61
C LEU A 175 -14.12 16.99 0.51
N GLN A 176 -13.79 17.58 1.65
CA GLN A 176 -14.72 17.78 2.77
C GLN A 176 -15.23 19.22 2.82
N THR A 177 -16.54 19.39 2.93
CA THR A 177 -17.15 20.68 3.30
C THR A 177 -17.46 20.67 4.79
N LYS A 178 -16.92 21.63 5.55
CA LYS A 178 -17.22 21.80 6.97
C LYS A 178 -18.10 23.01 7.18
N VAL A 179 -19.31 22.77 7.70
CA VAL A 179 -20.22 23.82 8.16
C VAL A 179 -20.27 23.72 9.68
N ARG A 180 -19.81 24.76 10.38
CA ARG A 180 -19.98 24.87 11.83
C ARG A 180 -21.35 25.46 12.13
N LYS A 181 -22.07 24.86 13.07
CA LYS A 181 -23.35 25.37 13.55
C LYS A 181 -23.28 25.63 15.05
N ASP A 182 -23.93 26.68 15.52
CA ASP A 182 -24.10 26.96 16.95
C ASP A 182 -25.13 26.01 17.57
N LEU A 183 -25.34 26.15 18.88
CA LEU A 183 -26.34 25.37 19.63
C LEU A 183 -27.77 25.56 19.10
N ASN A 184 -28.03 26.64 18.37
CA ASN A 184 -29.32 27.00 17.80
C ASN A 184 -29.46 26.56 16.33
N GLY A 185 -28.44 25.91 15.76
CA GLY A 185 -28.43 25.42 14.39
C GLY A 185 -28.05 26.47 13.33
N ASN A 186 -27.68 27.69 13.73
CA ASN A 186 -27.25 28.75 12.82
C ASN A 186 -25.82 28.48 12.36
N VAL A 187 -25.53 28.76 11.08
CA VAL A 187 -24.18 28.62 10.53
C VAL A 187 -23.27 29.69 11.14
N VAL A 188 -22.23 29.24 11.83
CA VAL A 188 -21.19 30.10 12.39
C VAL A 188 -20.07 30.16 11.36
N LYS A 189 -19.71 31.37 10.93
CA LYS A 189 -18.57 31.61 10.05
C LYS A 189 -17.25 31.41 10.80
#